data_AF-I1L2A8-F1
#
_entry.id   AF-I1L2A8-F1
#
_cell.length_a   1.000
_cell.length_b   1.000
_cell.length_c   1.000
_cell.angle_alpha   90.00
_cell.angle_beta   90.00
_cell.angle_gamma   90.00
#
_symmetry.space_group_name_H-M   'P 1'
#
loop_
_entity.id
_entity.type
_entity.pdbx_description
1 polymer ?
#
loop_
_entity_poly.entity_id
_entity_poly.type
_entity_poly.pdbx_seq_one_letter_code
_entity_poly.pdbx_strand_id
1 'polypeptide(L)'
;MDNQNAIEFFEGQNLLYMQIFGNLRPVCLMWACELGIPDIISNHGKPITLLELVSALQIPPSKVGFVKRFMRFLAHNRIFDIHESQEDHHELAYALTPASKLLVNDSIHCLSPMLQFMTDPCNFFLVMASDSRMVDLVLKNCTSIFEELDSIVDVGGGTGTTARIICETFPKLKCVVLDLPHVVANLTGSNRLSFVGSDMFKSIPQADAVLLKWVLHDWNEENCIKILKRCKDSISSKGNRGKIIIIDAVINEKLDDQDKTQTKLCMDIAMMIAFNGNERTEEEWKQLFIGAGFQHYKIYHTFGFRSLIEVYP
;
A
#
# COMPACT_ATOMS: atom_id res chain seq x y z
N MET A 1 34.88 10.55 -32.18
CA MET A 1 33.53 10.66 -31.61
C MET A 1 33.17 12.13 -31.68
N ASP A 2 32.05 12.50 -32.30
CA ASP A 2 31.62 13.91 -32.28
C ASP A 2 31.17 14.30 -30.86
N ASN A 3 31.01 15.60 -30.61
CA ASN A 3 30.62 16.14 -29.31
C ASN A 3 29.20 15.69 -28.88
N GLN A 4 28.31 15.45 -29.85
CA GLN A 4 26.93 15.03 -29.60
C GLN A 4 26.89 13.60 -29.07
N ASN A 5 27.62 12.68 -29.70
CA ASN A 5 27.80 11.32 -29.21
C ASN A 5 28.36 11.33 -27.78
N ALA A 6 29.37 12.16 -27.49
CA ALA A 6 29.93 12.23 -26.14
C ALA A 6 28.89 12.66 -25.09
N ILE A 7 28.04 13.65 -25.40
CA ILE A 7 26.96 14.11 -24.51
C ILE A 7 25.95 12.98 -24.24
N GLU A 8 25.49 12.28 -25.27
CA GLU A 8 24.55 11.15 -25.13
C GLU A 8 25.12 10.02 -24.26
N PHE A 9 26.42 9.72 -24.40
CA PHE A 9 27.11 8.77 -23.53
C PHE A 9 27.14 9.21 -22.07
N PHE A 10 27.38 10.51 -21.79
CA PHE A 10 27.36 11.02 -20.41
C PHE A 10 25.96 11.04 -19.80
N GLU A 11 24.92 11.33 -20.57
CA GLU A 11 23.53 11.25 -20.12
C GLU A 11 23.14 9.81 -19.78
N GLY A 12 23.47 8.86 -20.66
CA GLY A 12 23.27 7.43 -20.42
C GLY A 12 24.04 6.94 -19.19
N GLN A 13 25.30 7.37 -19.03
CA GLN A 13 26.12 7.05 -17.84
C GLN A 13 25.44 7.57 -16.57
N ASN A 14 24.99 8.81 -16.55
CA ASN A 14 24.33 9.39 -15.38
C ASN A 14 23.06 8.62 -14.99
N LEU A 15 22.23 8.26 -15.98
CA LEU A 15 21.03 7.45 -15.75
C LEU A 15 21.39 6.08 -15.14
N LEU A 16 22.39 5.40 -15.68
CA LEU A 16 22.85 4.11 -15.15
C LEU A 16 23.35 4.22 -13.72
N TYR A 17 24.13 5.26 -13.39
CA TYR A 17 24.62 5.49 -12.03
C TYR A 17 23.47 5.76 -11.06
N MET A 18 22.46 6.54 -11.48
CA MET A 18 21.25 6.76 -10.68
C MET A 18 20.52 5.44 -10.36
N GLN A 19 20.45 4.50 -11.31
CA GLN A 19 19.85 3.19 -11.07
C GLN A 19 20.71 2.32 -10.14
N ILE A 20 22.03 2.28 -10.36
CA ILE A 20 22.97 1.50 -9.54
C ILE A 20 22.93 1.91 -8.07
N PHE A 21 22.92 3.22 -7.79
CA PHE A 21 22.85 3.74 -6.42
C PHE A 21 21.42 3.91 -5.90
N GLY A 22 20.41 3.61 -6.72
CA GLY A 22 18.99 3.73 -6.37
C GLY A 22 18.59 2.84 -5.18
N ASN A 23 19.30 1.73 -4.99
CA ASN A 23 19.13 0.81 -3.85
C ASN A 23 19.39 1.48 -2.48
N LEU A 24 20.08 2.62 -2.44
CA LEU A 24 20.29 3.38 -1.21
C LEU A 24 19.02 4.07 -0.70
N ARG A 25 18.02 4.30 -1.56
CA ARG A 25 16.76 4.96 -1.16
C ARG A 25 16.01 4.21 -0.04
N PRO A 26 15.66 2.92 -0.19
CA PRO A 26 14.99 2.17 0.87
C PRO A 26 15.86 2.02 2.13
N VAL A 27 17.19 1.83 1.98
CA VAL A 27 18.11 1.72 3.11
C VAL A 27 18.14 3.01 3.95
N CYS A 28 18.26 4.16 3.29
CA CYS A 28 18.23 5.46 3.97
C CYS A 28 16.86 5.73 4.62
N LEU A 29 15.76 5.28 3.99
CA LEU A 29 14.42 5.41 4.55
C LEU A 29 14.27 4.58 5.83
N MET A 30 14.77 3.35 5.83
CA MET A 30 14.84 2.48 7.01
C MET A 30 15.65 3.13 8.13
N TRP A 31 16.86 3.63 7.84
CA TRP A 31 17.67 4.33 8.84
C TRP A 31 16.98 5.58 9.41
N ALA A 32 16.22 6.32 8.58
CA ALA A 32 15.48 7.49 9.07
C ALA A 32 14.41 7.07 10.10
N CYS A 33 13.71 5.96 9.85
CA CYS A 33 12.75 5.39 10.80
C CYS A 33 13.43 4.82 12.05
N GLU A 34 14.53 4.08 11.92
CA GLU A 34 15.29 3.51 13.05
C GLU A 34 15.88 4.59 13.97
N LEU A 35 16.31 5.71 13.39
CA LEU A 35 16.78 6.88 14.15
C LEU A 35 15.63 7.72 14.73
N GLY A 36 14.37 7.40 14.41
CA GLY A 36 13.20 8.16 14.87
C GLY A 36 13.12 9.58 14.32
N ILE A 37 13.75 9.86 13.16
CA ILE A 37 13.78 11.20 12.58
C ILE A 37 12.38 11.74 12.28
N PRO A 38 11.45 10.99 11.64
CA PRO A 38 10.09 11.46 11.43
C PRO A 38 9.40 11.88 12.74
N ASP A 39 9.54 11.06 13.79
CA ASP A 39 8.94 11.33 15.11
C ASP A 39 9.56 12.55 15.78
N ILE A 40 10.89 12.72 15.73
CA ILE A 40 11.58 13.89 16.28
C ILE A 40 11.08 15.18 15.63
N ILE A 41 11.00 15.22 14.29
CA ILE A 41 10.53 16.40 13.55
C ILE A 41 9.03 16.64 13.85
N SER A 42 8.22 15.58 13.90
CA SER A 42 6.81 15.66 14.26
C SER A 42 6.61 16.28 15.64
N ASN A 43 7.35 15.78 16.64
CA ASN A 43 7.26 16.22 18.03
C ASN A 43 7.83 17.64 18.25
N HIS A 44 8.75 18.08 17.39
CA HIS A 44 9.25 19.46 17.40
C HIS A 44 8.17 20.48 16.98
N GLY A 45 7.19 20.06 16.18
CA GLY A 45 6.00 20.86 15.84
C GLY A 45 6.22 22.00 14.83
N LYS A 46 7.47 22.26 14.43
CA LYS A 46 7.87 23.23 13.39
C LYS A 46 9.06 22.66 12.59
N PRO A 47 9.52 23.30 11.50
CA PRO A 47 10.77 22.90 10.86
C PRO A 47 11.93 22.91 11.88
N ILE A 48 12.70 21.83 11.94
CA ILE A 48 13.80 21.65 12.90
C ILE A 48 15.14 22.01 12.27
N THR A 49 16.02 22.72 12.97
CA THR A 49 17.37 23.00 12.45
C THR A 49 18.25 21.74 12.50
N LEU A 50 19.36 21.75 11.75
CA LEU A 50 20.32 20.65 11.78
C LEU A 50 20.89 20.42 13.20
N LEU A 51 21.19 21.48 13.94
CA LEU A 51 21.77 21.38 15.27
C LEU A 51 20.76 20.87 16.30
N GLU A 52 19.52 21.33 16.23
CA GLU A 52 18.42 20.81 17.06
C GLU A 52 18.19 19.32 16.81
N LEU A 53 18.16 18.91 15.54
CA LEU A 53 18.02 17.49 15.17
C LEU A 53 19.19 16.64 15.67
N VAL A 54 20.43 17.10 15.49
CA VAL A 54 21.63 16.39 16.01
C VAL A 54 21.58 16.25 17.53
N SER A 55 21.14 17.29 18.22
CA SER A 55 20.95 17.30 19.68
C SER A 55 19.90 16.27 20.11
N ALA A 56 18.74 16.25 19.45
CA ALA A 56 17.67 15.29 19.71
C ALA A 56 18.09 13.83 19.44
N LEU A 57 18.89 13.60 18.40
CA LEU A 57 19.47 12.30 18.07
C LEU A 57 20.64 11.89 18.98
N GLN A 58 21.11 12.77 19.87
CA GLN A 58 22.26 12.56 20.75
C GLN A 58 23.54 12.17 19.99
N ILE A 59 23.71 12.71 18.78
CA ILE A 59 24.85 12.40 17.91
C ILE A 59 26.05 13.28 18.30
N PRO A 60 27.28 12.72 18.43
CA PRO A 60 28.47 13.49 18.75
C PRO A 60 28.72 14.64 17.76
N PRO A 61 29.25 15.81 18.21
CA PRO A 61 29.53 16.95 17.32
C PRO A 61 30.44 16.61 16.13
N SER A 62 31.36 15.65 16.30
CA SER A 62 32.24 15.16 15.23
C SER A 62 31.49 14.47 14.07
N LYS A 63 30.23 14.08 14.27
CA LYS A 63 29.39 13.40 13.29
C LYS A 63 28.28 14.25 12.67
N VAL A 64 28.17 15.54 13.03
CA VAL A 64 27.17 16.49 12.48
C VAL A 64 27.19 16.49 10.94
N GLY A 65 28.38 16.43 10.33
CA GLY A 65 28.54 16.40 8.87
C GLY A 65 27.90 15.18 8.20
N PHE A 66 27.80 14.04 8.89
CA PHE A 66 27.10 12.86 8.36
C PHE A 66 25.58 13.08 8.37
N VAL A 67 25.03 13.61 9.46
CA VAL A 67 23.60 13.93 9.58
C VAL A 67 23.19 14.95 8.52
N LYS A 68 24.01 15.99 8.29
CA LYS A 68 23.78 16.98 7.23
C LYS A 68 23.67 16.34 5.85
N ARG A 69 24.58 15.43 5.50
CA ARG A 69 24.58 14.72 4.21
C ARG A 69 23.38 13.78 4.08
N PHE A 70 23.03 13.10 5.17
CA PHE A 70 21.91 12.17 5.23
C PHE A 70 20.57 12.89 5.05
N MET A 71 20.32 13.95 5.82
CA MET A 71 19.10 14.76 5.68
C MET A 71 18.99 15.42 4.31
N ARG A 72 20.11 15.92 3.76
CA ARG A 72 20.13 16.44 2.39
C ARG A 72 19.74 15.36 1.37
N PHE A 73 20.23 14.12 1.51
CA PHE A 73 19.84 13.02 0.63
C PHE A 73 18.34 12.72 0.72
N LEU A 74 17.80 12.58 1.93
CA LEU A 74 16.38 12.28 2.13
C LEU A 74 15.49 13.40 1.58
N ALA A 75 15.91 14.65 1.74
CA ALA A 75 15.17 15.79 1.23
C ALA A 75 15.20 15.92 -0.30
N HIS A 76 16.35 15.69 -0.95
CA HIS A 76 16.41 15.61 -2.42
C HIS A 76 15.62 14.41 -2.98
N ASN A 77 15.34 13.39 -2.16
CA ASN A 77 14.43 12.29 -2.51
C ASN A 77 12.98 12.55 -2.05
N ARG A 78 12.60 13.80 -1.75
CA ARG A 78 11.23 14.24 -1.44
C ARG A 78 10.64 13.64 -0.14
N ILE A 79 11.48 13.07 0.73
CA ILE A 79 11.03 12.52 2.01
C ILE A 79 10.86 13.61 3.07
N PHE A 80 11.75 14.60 3.10
CA PHE A 80 11.65 15.78 3.97
C PHE A 80 11.75 17.06 3.15
N ASP A 81 11.11 18.13 3.58
CA ASP A 81 11.28 19.45 2.98
C ASP A 81 12.49 20.16 3.59
N ILE A 82 13.15 21.02 2.80
CA ILE A 82 14.21 21.92 3.26
C ILE A 82 13.66 23.35 3.23
N HIS A 83 13.81 24.06 4.34
CA HIS A 83 13.50 25.47 4.48
C HIS A 83 14.77 26.24 4.86
N GLU A 84 14.85 27.50 4.43
CA GLU A 84 15.75 28.46 5.07
C GLU A 84 15.16 28.85 6.43
N SER A 85 15.97 28.87 7.47
CA SER A 85 15.50 29.21 8.80
C SER A 85 15.06 30.69 8.85
N GLN A 86 14.03 30.97 9.66
CA GLN A 86 13.54 32.34 9.86
C GLN A 86 14.43 33.16 10.79
N GLU A 87 15.25 32.49 11.63
CA GLU A 87 16.08 33.13 12.66
C GLU A 87 17.49 33.45 12.14
N ASP A 88 18.05 32.60 11.30
CA ASP A 88 19.32 32.80 10.58
C ASP A 88 19.15 32.36 9.10
N HIS A 89 19.18 33.32 8.17
CA HIS A 89 19.04 33.06 6.73
C HIS A 89 20.09 32.10 6.15
N HIS A 90 21.15 31.78 6.90
CA HIS A 90 22.16 30.81 6.48
C HIS A 90 21.94 29.39 7.03
N GLU A 91 21.01 29.19 7.95
CA GLU A 91 20.72 27.87 8.52
C GLU A 91 19.59 27.17 7.77
N LEU A 92 19.78 25.87 7.47
CA LEU A 92 18.74 25.03 6.86
C LEU A 92 17.94 24.33 7.96
N ALA A 93 16.62 24.36 7.83
CA ALA A 93 15.68 23.62 8.64
C ALA A 93 14.95 22.54 7.82
N TYR A 94 14.58 21.44 8.47
CA TYR A 94 13.92 20.30 7.84
C TYR A 94 12.49 20.15 8.36
N ALA A 95 11.55 19.85 7.46
CA ALA A 95 10.14 19.64 7.80
C ALA A 95 9.60 18.34 7.22
N LEU A 96 8.48 17.85 7.77
CA LEU A 96 7.80 16.66 7.27
C LEU A 96 7.01 16.98 5.98
N THR A 97 7.25 16.18 4.94
CA THR A 97 6.37 16.11 3.76
C THR A 97 5.19 15.16 4.05
N PRO A 98 4.15 15.09 3.19
CA PRO A 98 3.14 14.04 3.30
C PRO A 98 3.72 12.62 3.36
N ALA A 99 4.84 12.36 2.67
CA ALA A 99 5.49 11.05 2.68
C ALA A 99 6.12 10.71 4.03
N SER A 100 6.90 11.63 4.64
CA SER A 100 7.48 11.37 5.96
C SER A 100 6.47 11.41 7.10
N LYS A 101 5.32 12.09 6.94
CA LYS A 101 4.20 11.97 7.89
C LYS A 101 3.64 10.54 7.97
N LEU A 102 3.72 9.77 6.88
CA LEU A 102 3.35 8.35 6.86
C LEU A 102 4.41 7.45 7.55
N LEU A 103 5.50 8.00 8.07
CA LEU A 103 6.55 7.26 8.78
C LEU A 103 6.56 7.52 10.30
N VAL A 104 5.69 8.42 10.78
CA VAL A 104 5.54 8.73 12.22
C VAL A 104 4.79 7.58 12.90
N ASN A 105 5.33 7.04 13.99
CA ASN A 105 4.85 5.79 14.58
C ASN A 105 3.42 5.88 15.16
N ASP A 106 3.07 7.02 15.75
CA ASP A 106 1.73 7.25 16.33
C ASP A 106 0.66 7.62 15.29
N SER A 107 1.04 7.72 14.01
CA SER A 107 0.07 7.97 12.94
C SER A 107 -0.81 6.74 12.69
N ILE A 108 -2.13 6.95 12.60
CA ILE A 108 -3.08 5.89 12.20
C ILE A 108 -2.64 5.28 10.86
N HIS A 109 -2.16 6.11 9.93
CA HIS A 109 -1.72 5.70 8.59
C HIS A 109 -0.21 5.44 8.51
N CYS A 110 0.44 5.08 9.63
CA CYS A 110 1.87 4.76 9.63
C CYS A 110 2.17 3.55 8.72
N LEU A 111 3.04 3.78 7.73
CA LEU A 111 3.55 2.82 6.76
C LEU A 111 5.00 2.41 7.05
N SER A 112 5.60 2.81 8.18
CA SER A 112 6.94 2.35 8.57
C SER A 112 7.06 0.82 8.60
N PRO A 113 6.02 0.02 8.98
CA PRO A 113 6.10 -1.43 8.89
C PRO A 113 6.33 -1.96 7.47
N MET A 114 5.93 -1.22 6.42
CA MET A 114 6.20 -1.62 5.03
C MET A 114 7.70 -1.76 4.75
N LEU A 115 8.55 -1.01 5.47
CA LEU A 115 10.01 -1.12 5.34
C LEU A 115 10.54 -2.45 5.87
N GLN A 116 9.85 -3.05 6.84
CA GLN A 116 10.24 -4.32 7.46
C GLN A 116 9.96 -5.51 6.53
N PHE A 117 9.03 -5.38 5.58
CA PHE A 117 8.79 -6.43 4.58
C PHE A 117 10.03 -6.67 3.71
N MET A 118 10.80 -5.62 3.43
CA MET A 118 12.03 -5.72 2.63
C MET A 118 13.16 -6.44 3.38
N THR A 119 13.15 -6.41 4.72
CA THR A 119 14.22 -7.01 5.54
C THR A 119 13.86 -8.39 6.07
N ASP A 120 12.57 -8.63 6.35
CA ASP A 120 12.08 -9.88 6.90
C ASP A 120 10.63 -10.17 6.41
N PRO A 121 10.48 -11.10 5.45
CA PRO A 121 9.16 -11.55 4.98
C PRO A 121 8.26 -12.12 6.07
N CYS A 122 8.79 -12.54 7.23
CA CYS A 122 7.97 -13.01 8.35
C CYS A 122 7.08 -11.90 8.94
N ASN A 123 7.34 -10.63 8.65
CA ASN A 123 6.49 -9.51 9.08
C ASN A 123 5.25 -9.28 8.20
N PHE A 124 4.95 -10.17 7.23
CA PHE A 124 3.85 -10.02 6.27
C PHE A 124 2.52 -9.55 6.90
N PHE A 125 2.05 -10.16 7.99
CA PHE A 125 0.77 -9.77 8.60
C PHE A 125 0.78 -8.36 9.20
N LEU A 126 1.91 -7.93 9.77
CA LEU A 126 2.09 -6.59 10.31
C LEU A 126 2.07 -5.55 9.18
N VAL A 127 2.78 -5.86 8.10
CA VAL A 127 2.89 -5.06 6.87
C VAL A 127 1.50 -4.87 6.25
N MET A 128 0.77 -5.97 6.04
CA MET A 128 -0.59 -5.93 5.50
C MET A 128 -1.58 -5.21 6.42
N ALA A 129 -1.45 -5.38 7.75
CA ALA A 129 -2.29 -4.67 8.70
C ALA A 129 -2.05 -3.15 8.68
N SER A 130 -0.80 -2.70 8.50
CA SER A 130 -0.44 -1.30 8.31
C SER A 130 -1.02 -0.74 7.01
N ASP A 131 -0.83 -1.46 5.89
CA ASP A 131 -1.42 -1.11 4.59
C ASP A 131 -2.94 -0.98 4.65
N SER A 132 -3.61 -1.93 5.32
CA SER A 132 -5.07 -1.96 5.44
C SER A 132 -5.66 -0.76 6.16
N ARG A 133 -4.89 -0.01 6.95
CA ARG A 133 -5.39 1.23 7.58
C ARG A 133 -5.67 2.32 6.56
N MET A 134 -5.02 2.31 5.39
CA MET A 134 -5.29 3.24 4.29
C MET A 134 -6.68 3.04 3.66
N VAL A 135 -7.34 1.91 3.93
CA VAL A 135 -8.66 1.60 3.38
C VAL A 135 -9.73 2.54 3.91
N ASP A 136 -9.59 3.12 5.11
CA ASP A 136 -10.58 4.09 5.61
C ASP A 136 -10.71 5.32 4.67
N LEU A 137 -9.60 5.77 4.07
CA LEU A 137 -9.57 6.85 3.08
C LEU A 137 -10.24 6.43 1.77
N VAL A 138 -10.15 5.15 1.40
CA VAL A 138 -10.83 4.58 0.23
C VAL A 138 -12.34 4.57 0.47
N LEU A 139 -12.77 4.02 1.61
CA LEU A 139 -14.19 3.86 1.95
C LEU A 139 -14.91 5.20 2.08
N LYS A 140 -14.27 6.21 2.66
CA LYS A 140 -14.84 7.56 2.80
C LYS A 140 -15.22 8.21 1.45
N ASN A 141 -14.52 7.85 0.37
CA ASN A 141 -14.79 8.38 -0.98
C ASN A 141 -15.70 7.48 -1.83
N CYS A 142 -16.03 6.27 -1.36
CA CYS A 142 -16.82 5.27 -2.09
C CYS A 142 -17.89 4.61 -1.20
N THR A 143 -18.60 5.41 -0.39
CA THR A 143 -19.61 4.90 0.55
C THR A 143 -20.71 4.12 -0.16
N SER A 144 -21.16 4.59 -1.33
CA SER A 144 -22.23 4.00 -2.13
C SER A 144 -21.97 2.55 -2.57
N ILE A 145 -20.71 2.12 -2.60
CA ILE A 145 -20.35 0.74 -2.96
C ILE A 145 -20.74 -0.24 -1.85
N PHE A 146 -20.72 0.23 -0.61
CA PHE A 146 -21.02 -0.54 0.60
C PHE A 146 -22.41 -0.26 1.15
N GLU A 147 -23.09 0.76 0.63
CA GLU A 147 -24.50 1.02 0.91
C GLU A 147 -25.37 -0.17 0.44
N GLU A 148 -26.44 -0.45 1.19
CA GLU A 148 -27.39 -1.55 0.95
C GLU A 148 -26.85 -2.99 1.15
N LEU A 149 -25.60 -3.17 1.57
CA LEU A 149 -25.07 -4.48 1.96
C LEU A 149 -25.40 -4.81 3.42
N ASP A 150 -26.02 -5.96 3.67
CA ASP A 150 -26.23 -6.48 5.03
C ASP A 150 -24.99 -7.29 5.51
N SER A 151 -24.27 -7.90 4.57
CA SER A 151 -23.15 -8.81 4.83
C SER A 151 -22.04 -8.73 3.78
N ILE A 152 -20.79 -8.79 4.23
CA ILE A 152 -19.60 -8.90 3.37
C ILE A 152 -18.65 -9.99 3.89
N VAL A 153 -18.01 -10.74 2.98
CA VAL A 153 -16.85 -11.58 3.32
C VAL A 153 -15.56 -10.89 2.89
N ASP A 154 -14.63 -10.67 3.83
CA ASP A 154 -13.27 -10.21 3.57
C ASP A 154 -12.35 -11.43 3.40
N VAL A 155 -12.09 -11.82 2.16
CA VAL A 155 -11.31 -13.02 1.81
C VAL A 155 -9.83 -12.67 1.80
N GLY A 156 -9.01 -13.46 2.51
CA GLY A 156 -7.62 -13.11 2.78
C GLY A 156 -7.48 -11.93 3.75
N GLY A 157 -8.50 -11.69 4.59
CA GLY A 157 -8.56 -10.49 5.45
C GLY A 157 -7.55 -10.48 6.61
N GLY A 158 -6.77 -11.54 6.80
CA GLY A 158 -5.69 -11.63 7.78
C GLY A 158 -6.13 -11.29 9.20
N THR A 159 -5.55 -10.22 9.75
CA THR A 159 -5.85 -9.75 11.12
C THR A 159 -7.25 -9.15 11.26
N GLY A 160 -7.98 -8.93 10.17
CA GLY A 160 -9.30 -8.31 10.11
C GLY A 160 -9.27 -6.79 10.22
N THR A 161 -8.13 -6.12 9.99
CA THR A 161 -8.04 -4.65 10.05
C THR A 161 -9.01 -3.98 9.07
N THR A 162 -9.07 -4.45 7.83
CA THR A 162 -10.00 -3.92 6.80
C THR A 162 -11.45 -4.14 7.22
N ALA A 163 -11.80 -5.36 7.62
CA ALA A 163 -13.10 -5.69 8.15
C ALA A 163 -13.54 -4.82 9.35
N ARG A 164 -12.64 -4.51 10.30
CA ARG A 164 -12.94 -3.61 11.43
C ARG A 164 -13.28 -2.19 10.94
N ILE A 165 -12.46 -1.64 10.05
CA ILE A 165 -12.68 -0.31 9.46
C ILE A 165 -14.02 -0.26 8.71
N ILE A 166 -14.36 -1.32 7.96
CA ILE A 166 -15.67 -1.44 7.30
C ILE A 166 -16.80 -1.45 8.33
N CYS A 167 -16.71 -2.27 9.37
CA CYS A 167 -17.73 -2.32 10.42
C CYS A 167 -17.88 -0.99 11.16
N GLU A 168 -16.80 -0.24 11.39
CA GLU A 168 -16.84 1.10 11.99
C GLU A 168 -17.49 2.12 11.06
N THR A 169 -17.17 2.08 9.76
CA THR A 169 -17.70 3.01 8.75
C THR A 169 -19.16 2.73 8.40
N PHE A 170 -19.58 1.46 8.41
CA PHE A 170 -20.92 1.00 8.06
C PHE A 170 -21.57 0.23 9.23
N PRO A 171 -22.23 0.93 10.18
CA PRO A 171 -22.72 0.33 11.43
C PRO A 171 -23.73 -0.81 11.31
N LYS A 172 -24.40 -0.95 10.16
CA LYS A 172 -25.38 -2.02 9.89
C LYS A 172 -24.76 -3.27 9.26
N LEU A 173 -23.57 -3.14 8.68
CA LEU A 173 -22.93 -4.18 7.88
C LEU A 173 -22.23 -5.20 8.77
N LYS A 174 -22.46 -6.49 8.50
CA LYS A 174 -21.78 -7.63 9.15
C LYS A 174 -20.63 -8.13 8.28
N CYS A 175 -19.45 -8.26 8.86
CA CYS A 175 -18.27 -8.75 8.17
C CYS A 175 -17.86 -10.14 8.67
N VAL A 176 -17.54 -11.02 7.72
CA VAL A 176 -16.87 -12.29 7.97
C VAL A 176 -15.48 -12.21 7.36
N VAL A 177 -14.43 -12.30 8.16
CA VAL A 177 -13.06 -12.46 7.66
C VAL A 177 -12.83 -13.93 7.39
N LEU A 178 -12.48 -14.27 6.16
CA LEU A 178 -12.05 -15.61 5.77
C LEU A 178 -10.55 -15.60 5.51
N ASP A 179 -9.84 -16.49 6.18
CA ASP A 179 -8.42 -16.75 5.94
C ASP A 179 -8.07 -18.20 6.35
N LEU A 180 -6.83 -18.62 6.14
CA LEU A 180 -6.38 -19.96 6.53
C LEU A 180 -6.56 -20.18 8.04
N PRO A 181 -6.88 -21.42 8.48
CA PRO A 181 -7.19 -21.69 9.89
C PRO A 181 -6.15 -21.19 10.89
N HIS A 182 -4.85 -21.29 10.57
CA HIS A 182 -3.77 -20.85 11.46
C HIS A 182 -3.66 -19.31 11.57
N VAL A 183 -4.16 -18.56 10.59
CA VAL A 183 -4.14 -17.09 10.59
C VAL A 183 -5.19 -16.54 11.54
N VAL A 184 -6.38 -17.15 11.55
CA VAL A 184 -7.53 -16.65 12.33
C VAL A 184 -7.73 -17.33 13.67
N ALA A 185 -6.99 -18.41 13.99
CA ALA A 185 -7.20 -19.24 15.17
C ALA A 185 -7.25 -18.47 16.51
N ASN A 186 -6.46 -17.39 16.64
CA ASN A 186 -6.35 -16.59 17.87
C ASN A 186 -7.08 -15.24 17.79
N LEU A 187 -7.85 -15.01 16.72
CA LEU A 187 -8.55 -13.74 16.52
C LEU A 187 -9.95 -13.82 17.13
N THR A 188 -10.27 -12.81 17.94
CA THR A 188 -11.60 -12.68 18.53
C THR A 188 -12.43 -11.70 17.71
N GLY A 189 -13.63 -12.15 17.32
CA GLY A 189 -14.62 -11.32 16.65
C GLY A 189 -15.31 -10.32 17.58
N SER A 190 -16.33 -9.67 17.03
CA SER A 190 -17.31 -8.86 17.75
C SER A 190 -18.73 -9.20 17.27
N ASN A 191 -19.76 -8.54 17.76
CA ASN A 191 -21.15 -8.79 17.33
C ASN A 191 -21.37 -8.69 15.81
N ARG A 192 -20.54 -7.92 15.09
CA ARG A 192 -20.65 -7.70 13.63
C ARG A 192 -19.43 -8.18 12.85
N LEU A 193 -18.40 -8.69 13.52
CA LEU A 193 -17.19 -9.18 12.92
C LEU A 193 -16.96 -10.61 13.37
N SER A 194 -16.90 -11.56 12.45
CA SER A 194 -16.55 -12.95 12.76
C SER A 194 -15.40 -13.42 11.89
N PHE A 195 -14.73 -14.48 12.32
CA PHE A 195 -13.59 -15.06 11.62
C PHE A 195 -13.91 -16.52 11.25
N VAL A 196 -13.55 -16.91 10.03
CA VAL A 196 -13.75 -18.26 9.50
C VAL A 196 -12.42 -18.78 8.96
N GLY A 197 -11.92 -19.86 9.56
CA GLY A 197 -10.74 -20.57 9.08
C GLY A 197 -11.09 -21.48 7.91
N SER A 198 -10.76 -21.09 6.68
CA SER A 198 -11.02 -21.88 5.47
C SER A 198 -10.01 -21.56 4.37
N ASP A 199 -9.99 -22.43 3.37
CA ASP A 199 -9.24 -22.23 2.13
C ASP A 199 -10.17 -21.61 1.08
N MET A 200 -9.83 -20.43 0.57
CA MET A 200 -10.63 -19.69 -0.42
C MET A 200 -10.84 -20.46 -1.73
N PHE A 201 -9.95 -21.40 -2.07
CA PHE A 201 -10.12 -22.28 -3.24
C PHE A 201 -11.21 -23.34 -3.02
N LYS A 202 -11.56 -23.62 -1.76
CA LYS A 202 -12.56 -24.63 -1.39
C LYS A 202 -13.94 -24.03 -1.20
N SER A 203 -14.09 -23.07 -0.29
CA SER A 203 -15.40 -22.48 0.04
C SER A 203 -15.28 -21.07 0.60
N ILE A 204 -16.23 -20.22 0.21
CA ILE A 204 -16.41 -18.85 0.72
C ILE A 204 -17.85 -18.76 1.29
N PRO A 205 -18.05 -18.26 2.53
CA PRO A 205 -19.36 -18.11 3.15
C PRO A 205 -20.29 -17.18 2.37
N GLN A 206 -21.59 -17.50 2.31
CA GLN A 206 -22.57 -16.67 1.60
C GLN A 206 -22.66 -15.26 2.19
N ALA A 207 -22.69 -14.24 1.33
CA ALA A 207 -22.83 -12.83 1.71
C ALA A 207 -23.39 -11.99 0.55
N ASP A 208 -23.70 -10.71 0.79
CA ASP A 208 -24.12 -9.77 -0.25
C ASP A 208 -22.96 -9.28 -1.10
N ALA A 209 -21.76 -9.21 -0.52
CA ALA A 209 -20.54 -8.95 -1.26
C ALA A 209 -19.34 -9.78 -0.78
N VAL A 210 -18.36 -9.94 -1.65
CA VAL A 210 -17.04 -10.49 -1.31
C VAL A 210 -15.99 -9.43 -1.59
N LEU A 211 -15.14 -9.15 -0.61
CA LEU A 211 -13.98 -8.26 -0.72
C LEU A 211 -12.72 -9.10 -0.95
N LEU A 212 -11.92 -8.68 -1.93
CA LEU A 212 -10.59 -9.20 -2.24
C LEU A 212 -9.62 -8.01 -2.28
N LYS A 213 -8.90 -7.77 -1.17
CA LYS A 213 -7.88 -6.71 -1.09
C LYS A 213 -6.49 -7.33 -1.17
N TRP A 214 -5.71 -6.99 -2.20
CA TRP A 214 -4.36 -7.55 -2.39
C TRP A 214 -4.36 -9.07 -2.29
N VAL A 215 -5.29 -9.71 -3.01
CA VAL A 215 -5.40 -11.17 -3.05
C VAL A 215 -5.09 -11.66 -4.45
N LEU A 216 -5.76 -11.12 -5.47
CA LEU A 216 -5.67 -11.65 -6.83
C LEU A 216 -4.32 -11.34 -7.49
N HIS A 217 -3.59 -10.31 -7.05
CA HIS A 217 -2.22 -10.08 -7.51
C HIS A 217 -1.22 -11.15 -7.07
N ASP A 218 -1.51 -11.96 -6.04
CA ASP A 218 -0.64 -13.05 -5.57
C ASP A 218 -0.68 -14.29 -6.48
N TRP A 219 -1.64 -14.35 -7.40
CA TRP A 219 -1.98 -15.57 -8.13
C TRP A 219 -1.84 -15.42 -9.63
N ASN A 220 -1.59 -16.54 -10.30
CA ASN A 220 -1.70 -16.63 -11.75
C ASN A 220 -3.16 -16.58 -12.23
N GLU A 221 -3.34 -16.43 -13.55
CA GLU A 221 -4.66 -16.34 -14.19
C GLU A 221 -5.60 -17.50 -13.82
N GLU A 222 -5.12 -18.74 -13.87
CA GLU A 222 -5.92 -19.93 -13.57
C GLU A 222 -6.49 -19.90 -12.15
N ASN A 223 -5.65 -19.54 -11.18
CA ASN A 223 -6.05 -19.46 -9.78
C ASN A 223 -6.95 -18.25 -9.50
N CYS A 224 -6.70 -17.11 -10.13
CA CYS A 224 -7.61 -15.96 -10.07
C CYS A 224 -9.02 -16.33 -10.54
N ILE A 225 -9.14 -17.02 -11.68
CA ILE A 225 -10.44 -17.46 -12.20
C ILE A 225 -11.13 -18.43 -11.23
N LYS A 226 -10.39 -19.36 -10.59
CA LYS A 226 -10.95 -20.26 -9.58
C LYS A 226 -11.47 -19.50 -8.36
N ILE A 227 -10.71 -18.53 -7.83
CA ILE A 227 -11.12 -17.69 -6.70
C ILE A 227 -12.38 -16.88 -7.08
N LEU A 228 -12.37 -16.20 -8.23
CA LEU A 228 -13.50 -15.41 -8.71
C LEU A 228 -14.77 -16.26 -8.88
N LYS A 229 -14.66 -17.51 -9.36
CA LYS A 229 -15.79 -18.46 -9.42
C LYS A 229 -16.33 -18.81 -8.03
N ARG A 230 -15.47 -19.02 -7.04
CA ARG A 230 -15.89 -19.23 -5.64
C ARG A 230 -16.60 -18.01 -5.07
N CYS A 231 -16.10 -16.82 -5.37
CA CYS A 231 -16.77 -15.58 -5.00
C CYS A 231 -18.13 -15.45 -5.69
N LYS A 232 -18.26 -15.86 -6.96
CA LYS A 232 -19.55 -15.91 -7.68
C LYS A 232 -20.55 -16.82 -6.95
N ASP A 233 -20.14 -18.04 -6.61
CA ASP A 233 -20.97 -18.99 -5.86
C ASP A 233 -21.43 -18.40 -4.52
N SER A 234 -20.55 -17.64 -3.85
CA SER A 234 -20.77 -16.97 -2.57
C SER A 234 -21.85 -15.87 -2.58
N ILE A 235 -22.07 -15.23 -3.73
CA ILE A 235 -23.00 -14.11 -3.88
C ILE A 235 -24.24 -14.46 -4.73
N SER A 236 -24.27 -15.64 -5.35
CA SER A 236 -25.32 -16.05 -6.31
C SER A 236 -26.73 -16.07 -5.70
N SER A 237 -26.86 -16.33 -4.41
CA SER A 237 -28.16 -16.31 -3.71
C SER A 237 -28.81 -14.92 -3.62
N LYS A 238 -28.09 -13.86 -4.01
CA LYS A 238 -28.50 -12.46 -3.89
C LYS A 238 -28.94 -11.83 -5.20
N GLY A 239 -28.94 -12.59 -6.30
CA GLY A 239 -29.29 -12.10 -7.64
C GLY A 239 -28.44 -10.88 -8.03
N ASN A 240 -29.07 -9.86 -8.62
CA ASN A 240 -28.38 -8.67 -9.13
C ASN A 240 -27.78 -7.76 -8.03
N ARG A 241 -28.00 -8.05 -6.74
CA ARG A 241 -27.36 -7.30 -5.63
C ARG A 241 -25.98 -7.84 -5.26
N GLY A 242 -25.71 -9.10 -5.59
CA GLY A 242 -24.42 -9.73 -5.31
C GLY A 242 -23.30 -9.05 -6.08
N LYS A 243 -22.21 -8.66 -5.40
CA LYS A 243 -21.03 -8.09 -6.06
C LYS A 243 -19.71 -8.58 -5.46
N ILE A 244 -18.65 -8.55 -6.26
CA ILE A 244 -17.28 -8.66 -5.76
C ILE A 244 -16.68 -7.25 -5.76
N ILE A 245 -15.99 -6.91 -4.67
CA ILE A 245 -15.25 -5.68 -4.51
C ILE A 245 -13.77 -6.07 -4.47
N ILE A 246 -12.97 -5.55 -5.39
CA ILE A 246 -11.52 -5.80 -5.44
C ILE A 246 -10.81 -4.49 -5.14
N ILE A 247 -9.82 -4.53 -4.25
CA ILE A 247 -8.91 -3.39 -3.99
C ILE A 247 -7.50 -3.86 -4.35
N ASP A 248 -7.02 -3.42 -5.50
CA ASP A 248 -5.78 -3.91 -6.12
C ASP A 248 -5.21 -2.86 -7.08
N ALA A 249 -4.01 -3.05 -7.65
CA ALA A 249 -3.52 -2.14 -8.67
C ALA A 249 -4.12 -2.45 -10.04
N VAL A 250 -4.31 -1.40 -10.83
CA VAL A 250 -4.65 -1.49 -12.26
C VAL A 250 -3.61 -0.68 -13.01
N ILE A 251 -2.71 -1.34 -13.73
CA ILE A 251 -1.67 -0.69 -14.52
C ILE A 251 -2.33 0.06 -15.68
N ASN A 252 -2.11 1.37 -15.75
CA ASN A 252 -2.56 2.19 -16.87
C ASN A 252 -1.53 3.28 -17.15
N GLU A 253 -0.45 2.90 -17.83
CA GLU A 253 0.66 3.78 -18.21
C GLU A 253 0.25 5.01 -19.04
N LYS A 254 -0.95 5.01 -19.63
CA LYS A 254 -1.49 6.14 -20.40
C LYS A 254 -2.14 7.22 -19.53
N LEU A 255 -2.73 6.83 -18.39
CA LEU A 255 -3.45 7.74 -17.49
C LEU A 255 -2.70 8.01 -16.19
N ASP A 256 -1.87 7.07 -15.75
CA ASP A 256 -1.04 7.24 -14.55
C ASP A 256 0.07 8.27 -14.81
N ASP A 257 0.38 9.08 -13.80
CA ASP A 257 1.59 9.87 -13.81
C ASP A 257 2.84 8.97 -13.70
N GLN A 258 4.02 9.56 -13.90
CA GLN A 258 5.28 8.82 -13.92
C GLN A 258 5.59 8.13 -12.58
N ASP A 259 5.35 8.79 -11.45
CA ASP A 259 5.65 8.24 -10.12
C ASP A 259 4.72 7.04 -9.82
N LYS A 260 3.45 7.15 -10.19
CA LYS A 260 2.44 6.10 -10.06
C LYS A 260 2.70 4.91 -10.97
N THR A 261 3.08 5.16 -12.22
CA THR A 261 3.50 4.12 -13.17
C THR A 261 4.70 3.35 -12.62
N GLN A 262 5.75 4.07 -12.18
CA GLN A 262 6.95 3.45 -11.62
C GLN A 262 6.63 2.61 -10.38
N THR A 263 5.74 3.10 -9.50
CA THR A 263 5.31 2.36 -8.30
C THR A 263 4.65 1.03 -8.67
N LYS A 264 3.70 1.04 -9.60
CA LYS A 264 2.99 -0.17 -10.03
C LYS A 264 3.91 -1.18 -10.72
N LEU A 265 4.84 -0.73 -11.55
CA LEU A 265 5.82 -1.61 -12.19
C LEU A 265 6.81 -2.22 -11.20
N CYS A 266 7.24 -1.45 -10.18
CA CYS A 266 8.05 -2.00 -9.10
C CYS A 266 7.27 -3.07 -8.29
N MET A 267 5.98 -2.83 -8.05
CA MET A 267 5.12 -3.82 -7.39
C MET A 267 4.94 -5.08 -8.23
N ASP A 268 4.75 -4.95 -9.54
CA ASP A 268 4.63 -6.09 -10.46
C ASP A 268 5.86 -7.02 -10.39
N ILE A 269 7.06 -6.44 -10.44
CA ILE A 269 8.30 -7.20 -10.27
C ILE A 269 8.38 -7.83 -8.86
N ALA A 270 7.92 -7.13 -7.83
CA ALA A 270 7.90 -7.68 -6.48
C ALA A 270 6.94 -8.88 -6.36
N MET A 271 5.75 -8.81 -6.97
CA MET A 271 4.77 -9.91 -6.98
C MET A 271 5.27 -11.10 -7.79
N MET A 272 5.95 -10.85 -8.91
CA MET A 272 6.60 -11.90 -9.70
C MET A 272 7.65 -12.65 -8.86
N ILE A 273 8.50 -11.94 -8.11
CA ILE A 273 9.57 -12.55 -7.30
C ILE A 273 9.00 -13.30 -6.08
N ALA A 274 8.03 -12.70 -5.38
CA ALA A 274 7.55 -13.24 -4.11
C ALA A 274 6.51 -14.36 -4.28
N PHE A 275 5.63 -14.25 -5.27
CA PHE A 275 4.44 -15.11 -5.39
C PHE A 275 4.28 -15.75 -6.77
N ASN A 276 5.12 -15.39 -7.75
CA ASN A 276 4.85 -15.65 -9.16
C ASN A 276 3.45 -15.13 -9.55
N GLY A 277 3.11 -13.97 -8.97
CA GLY A 277 1.89 -13.21 -9.18
C GLY A 277 2.16 -11.96 -10.02
N ASN A 278 1.09 -11.24 -10.37
CA ASN A 278 1.14 -10.16 -11.36
C ASN A 278 0.24 -8.99 -10.94
N GLU A 279 0.75 -7.78 -11.11
CA GLU A 279 -0.09 -6.59 -11.25
C GLU A 279 -0.65 -6.55 -12.69
N ARG A 280 -1.86 -6.05 -12.87
CA ARG A 280 -2.60 -6.23 -14.14
C ARG A 280 -3.08 -4.94 -14.74
N THR A 281 -3.06 -4.89 -16.06
CA THR A 281 -3.76 -3.87 -16.84
C THR A 281 -5.28 -4.09 -16.78
N GLU A 282 -6.06 -3.08 -17.16
CA GLU A 282 -7.52 -3.21 -17.22
C GLU A 282 -7.98 -4.34 -18.17
N GLU A 283 -7.32 -4.53 -19.31
CA GLU A 283 -7.70 -5.58 -20.25
C GLU A 283 -7.44 -6.98 -19.65
N GLU A 284 -6.32 -7.17 -18.93
CA GLU A 284 -6.04 -8.42 -18.24
C GLU A 284 -7.06 -8.69 -17.11
N TRP A 285 -7.40 -7.67 -16.32
CA TRP A 285 -8.48 -7.77 -15.33
C TRP A 285 -9.80 -8.20 -15.96
N LYS A 286 -10.17 -7.58 -17.08
CA LYS A 286 -11.38 -7.92 -17.84
C LYS A 286 -11.36 -9.37 -18.34
N GLN A 287 -10.22 -9.88 -18.82
CA GLN A 287 -10.10 -11.30 -19.21
C GLN A 287 -10.35 -12.24 -18.02
N LEU A 288 -9.85 -11.92 -16.82
CA LEU A 288 -10.16 -12.69 -15.60
C LEU A 288 -11.66 -12.71 -15.29
N PHE A 289 -12.32 -11.55 -15.37
CA PHE A 289 -13.75 -11.44 -15.10
C PHE A 289 -14.57 -12.26 -16.10
N ILE A 290 -14.27 -12.15 -17.39
CA ILE A 290 -14.92 -12.95 -18.45
C ILE A 290 -14.66 -14.45 -18.25
N GLY A 291 -13.42 -14.85 -17.96
CA GLY A 291 -13.05 -16.24 -17.71
C GLY A 291 -13.71 -16.86 -16.47
N ALA A 292 -14.07 -16.02 -15.48
CA ALA A 292 -14.86 -16.41 -14.31
C ALA A 292 -16.38 -16.28 -14.52
N GLY A 293 -16.82 -15.81 -15.69
CA GLY A 293 -18.22 -15.72 -16.09
C GLY A 293 -18.94 -14.45 -15.62
N PHE A 294 -18.21 -13.38 -15.30
CA PHE A 294 -18.78 -12.06 -15.01
C PHE A 294 -18.88 -11.22 -16.29
N GLN A 295 -19.93 -10.40 -16.40
CA GLN A 295 -20.19 -9.61 -17.61
C GLN A 295 -19.98 -8.11 -17.43
N HIS A 296 -20.10 -7.63 -16.19
CA HIS A 296 -20.03 -6.21 -15.90
C HIS A 296 -19.04 -5.94 -14.78
N TYR A 297 -18.20 -4.93 -15.00
CA TYR A 297 -17.31 -4.41 -13.98
C TYR A 297 -17.21 -2.89 -14.08
N LYS A 298 -16.80 -2.25 -12.99
CA LYS A 298 -16.54 -0.81 -12.94
C LYS A 298 -15.29 -0.54 -12.10
N ILE A 299 -14.37 0.27 -12.62
CA ILE A 299 -13.10 0.60 -11.97
C ILE A 299 -13.10 2.06 -11.50
N TYR A 300 -12.61 2.29 -10.29
CA TYR A 300 -12.39 3.60 -9.70
C TYR A 300 -10.89 3.78 -9.37
N HIS A 301 -10.23 4.75 -10.02
CA HIS A 301 -8.78 4.97 -9.92
C HIS A 301 -8.34 6.05 -8.90
N THR A 302 -9.22 6.44 -7.99
CA THR A 302 -9.04 7.62 -7.10
C THR A 302 -8.18 7.37 -5.86
N PHE A 303 -7.55 6.20 -5.70
CA PHE A 303 -6.99 5.73 -4.43
C PHE A 303 -5.46 5.60 -4.43
N GLY A 304 -4.77 6.69 -4.77
CA GLY A 304 -3.34 6.65 -5.01
C GLY A 304 -3.04 5.65 -6.13
N PHE A 305 -2.08 4.75 -5.95
CA PHE A 305 -1.76 3.69 -6.92
C PHE A 305 -2.76 2.53 -6.95
N ARG A 306 -3.67 2.42 -5.97
CA ARG A 306 -4.71 1.39 -5.93
C ARG A 306 -5.92 1.80 -6.76
N SER A 307 -6.67 0.81 -7.20
CA SER A 307 -8.01 0.96 -7.76
C SER A 307 -9.00 0.14 -6.94
N LEU A 308 -10.25 0.58 -6.95
CA LEU A 308 -11.38 -0.23 -6.48
C LEU A 308 -12.15 -0.73 -7.70
N ILE A 309 -12.41 -2.03 -7.78
CA ILE A 309 -13.15 -2.65 -8.88
C ILE A 309 -14.41 -3.30 -8.31
N GLU A 310 -15.57 -2.92 -8.83
CA GLU A 310 -16.83 -3.64 -8.61
C GLU A 310 -17.03 -4.63 -9.76
N VAL A 311 -17.32 -5.90 -9.46
CA VAL A 311 -17.58 -6.95 -10.44
C VAL A 311 -18.93 -7.61 -10.15
N TYR A 312 -19.75 -7.77 -11.18
CA TYR A 312 -21.15 -8.20 -11.09
C TYR A 312 -21.42 -9.48 -11.89
N PRO A 313 -22.13 -10.48 -11.31
CA PRO A 313 -22.43 -11.80 -11.89
C PRO A 313 -22.95 -11.83 -13.32
#